data_AF-A0A925QWQ7-F1
#
_entry.id   AF-A0A925QWQ7-F1
#
_cell.length_a   1.000
_cell.length_b   1.000
_cell.length_c   1.000
_cell.angle_alpha   90.00
_cell.angle_beta   90.00
_cell.angle_gamma   90.00
#
_symmetry.space_group_name_H-M   'P 1'
#
loop_
_entity.id
_entity.type
_entity.pdbx_description
1 polymer ?
#
loop_
_entity_poly.entity_id
_entity_poly.type
_entity_poly.pdbx_seq_one_letter_code
_entity_poly.pdbx_strand_id
1 'polypeptide(L)'
;MKISVLLLFLLIASKSNSQALSIPRSDLADGYYRGHSFMMAGYVRVSNDTAIADFIQLDKMPRDLHTDTLFYDAVEETWKGKTARLYKKGRTWRIENEMPWFAARMKIKEDEKVYKSQINIQKNLALERKGYEEYFKEKGSTVEATQQYGAVRKKFDIYQLATTLTHAEFLVEYAKFKAALRE
;
A
#
# COMPACT_ATOMS: atom_id res chain seq x y z
N MET A 1 27.62 20.58 -70.38
CA MET A 1 27.82 21.44 -69.19
C MET A 1 26.60 22.31 -68.97
N LYS A 2 25.78 21.98 -67.97
CA LYS A 2 25.20 22.86 -66.93
C LYS A 2 24.08 22.08 -66.23
N ILE A 3 24.26 21.95 -64.93
CA ILE A 3 23.39 21.35 -63.92
C ILE A 3 22.11 22.19 -63.81
N SER A 4 20.98 21.53 -63.57
CA SER A 4 19.96 22.04 -62.64
C SER A 4 19.09 20.87 -62.16
N VAL A 5 19.50 20.35 -61.01
CA VAL A 5 18.71 19.49 -60.14
C VAL A 5 17.67 20.37 -59.47
N LEU A 6 16.38 20.04 -59.64
CA LEU A 6 15.33 20.58 -58.79
C LEU A 6 14.51 19.40 -58.23
N LEU A 7 14.96 18.91 -57.07
CA LEU A 7 14.17 18.07 -56.19
C LEU A 7 13.05 18.91 -55.59
N LEU A 8 11.79 18.54 -55.85
CA LEU A 8 10.64 19.07 -55.12
C LEU A 8 10.04 17.93 -54.29
N PHE A 9 10.53 17.78 -53.06
CA PHE A 9 9.86 17.00 -52.03
C PHE A 9 8.69 17.81 -51.47
N LEU A 10 7.47 17.50 -51.91
CA LEU A 10 6.25 17.93 -51.23
C LEU A 10 6.05 17.04 -49.99
N LEU A 11 6.61 17.50 -48.86
CA LEU A 11 6.20 17.06 -47.53
C LEU A 11 4.82 17.63 -47.25
N ILE A 12 3.78 16.80 -47.42
CA ILE A 12 2.47 17.02 -46.83
C ILE A 12 2.67 16.92 -45.31
N ALA A 13 2.82 18.08 -44.67
CA ALA A 13 2.72 18.23 -43.24
C ALA A 13 1.25 18.02 -42.83
N SER A 14 0.84 16.76 -42.73
CA SER A 14 -0.28 16.40 -41.88
C SER A 14 0.11 16.75 -40.44
N LYS A 15 -0.33 17.92 -39.97
CA LYS A 15 -0.42 18.22 -38.55
C LYS A 15 -1.35 17.20 -37.93
N SER A 16 -0.79 16.07 -37.51
CA SER A 16 -1.40 15.21 -36.50
C SER A 16 -1.46 16.05 -35.22
N ASN A 17 -2.56 16.79 -35.06
CA ASN A 17 -2.99 17.23 -33.73
C ASN A 17 -3.39 15.96 -32.97
N SER A 18 -2.40 15.19 -32.53
CA SER A 18 -2.54 14.38 -31.34
C SER A 18 -2.65 15.36 -30.18
N GLN A 19 -3.85 15.89 -29.96
CA GLN A 19 -4.25 16.19 -28.60
C GLN A 19 -4.16 14.84 -27.89
N ALA A 20 -3.01 14.57 -27.27
CA ALA A 20 -2.96 13.60 -26.20
C ALA A 20 -4.08 14.03 -25.26
N LEU A 21 -5.15 13.23 -25.19
CA LEU A 21 -6.17 13.38 -24.16
C LEU A 21 -5.37 13.35 -22.85
N SER A 22 -5.11 14.52 -22.27
CA SER A 22 -4.43 14.60 -20.99
C SER A 22 -5.41 13.96 -20.03
N ILE A 23 -5.15 12.72 -19.64
CA ILE A 23 -5.90 12.05 -18.59
C ILE A 23 -5.87 13.02 -17.41
N PRO A 24 -7.03 13.51 -16.93
CA PRO A 24 -7.05 14.46 -15.84
C PRO A 24 -6.28 13.87 -14.65
N ARG A 25 -5.23 14.58 -14.21
CA ARG A 25 -4.33 14.15 -13.14
C ARG A 25 -4.66 14.91 -11.87
N SER A 26 -4.63 14.19 -10.76
CA SER A 26 -4.64 14.79 -9.43
C SER A 26 -3.48 15.77 -9.29
N ASP A 27 -3.70 16.87 -8.56
CA ASP A 27 -2.64 17.79 -8.13
C ASP A 27 -1.85 17.27 -6.92
N LEU A 28 -2.24 16.11 -6.36
CA LEU A 28 -1.40 15.38 -5.41
C LEU A 28 -0.27 14.70 -6.17
N ALA A 29 0.97 15.03 -5.80
CA ALA A 29 2.15 14.41 -6.39
C ALA A 29 2.23 12.90 -6.07
N ASP A 30 2.93 12.17 -6.92
CA ASP A 30 3.37 10.83 -6.59
C ASP A 30 4.27 10.86 -5.36
N GLY A 31 4.11 9.89 -4.47
CA GLY A 31 4.89 9.86 -3.24
C GLY A 31 4.24 9.06 -2.13
N TYR A 32 4.78 9.27 -0.93
CA TYR A 32 4.39 8.55 0.27
C TYR A 32 3.90 9.52 1.31
N TYR A 33 2.72 9.27 1.82
CA TYR A 33 2.01 10.15 2.73
C TYR A 33 1.60 9.41 3.99
N ARG A 34 1.52 10.16 5.08
CA ARG A 34 1.13 9.66 6.39
C ARG A 34 0.13 10.60 7.04
N GLY A 35 -0.89 10.05 7.66
CA GLY A 35 -1.87 10.77 8.47
C GLY A 35 -2.17 9.98 9.74
N HIS A 36 -2.52 10.67 10.82
CA HIS A 36 -2.83 10.04 12.11
C HIS A 36 -4.12 10.64 12.68
N SER A 37 -4.88 9.80 13.39
CA SER A 37 -5.92 10.18 14.34
C SER A 37 -5.53 9.64 15.72
N PHE A 38 -6.37 9.86 16.73
CA PHE A 38 -6.14 9.31 18.07
C PHE A 38 -6.09 7.77 18.09
N MET A 39 -6.89 7.13 17.22
CA MET A 39 -7.09 5.68 17.23
C MET A 39 -6.40 4.97 16.06
N MET A 40 -5.93 5.72 15.05
CA MET A 40 -5.48 5.14 13.79
C MET A 40 -4.31 5.88 13.16
N ALA A 41 -3.50 5.13 12.41
CA ALA A 41 -2.53 5.64 11.46
C ALA A 41 -2.97 5.27 10.04
N GLY A 42 -2.87 6.21 9.11
CA GLY A 42 -3.07 6.00 7.68
C GLY A 42 -1.77 6.26 6.92
N TYR A 43 -1.46 5.40 5.97
CA TYR A 43 -0.27 5.42 5.14
C TYR A 43 -0.72 5.30 3.69
N VAL A 44 -0.36 6.27 2.84
CA VAL A 44 -0.82 6.30 1.45
C VAL A 44 0.38 6.36 0.52
N ARG A 45 0.47 5.44 -0.43
CA ARG A 45 1.41 5.50 -1.56
C ARG A 45 0.64 5.90 -2.81
N VAL A 46 0.94 7.07 -3.38
CA VAL A 46 0.35 7.57 -4.62
C VAL A 46 1.28 7.26 -5.80
N SER A 47 0.72 6.78 -6.91
CA SER A 47 1.45 6.47 -8.14
C SER A 47 0.53 6.64 -9.35
N ASN A 48 0.74 7.71 -10.13
CA ASN A 48 -0.02 8.11 -11.31
C ASN A 48 -1.53 8.24 -11.05
N ASP A 49 -2.28 7.19 -11.37
CA ASP A 49 -3.74 7.04 -11.36
C ASP A 49 -4.21 6.05 -10.29
N THR A 50 -3.28 5.50 -9.50
CA THR A 50 -3.56 4.59 -8.38
C THR A 50 -2.95 5.10 -7.07
N ALA A 51 -3.63 4.85 -5.96
CA ALA A 51 -3.08 5.03 -4.63
C ALA A 51 -3.36 3.81 -3.75
N ILE A 52 -2.39 3.38 -2.94
CA ILE A 52 -2.58 2.30 -1.96
C ILE A 52 -2.66 2.94 -0.58
N ALA A 53 -3.80 2.78 0.09
CA ALA A 53 -4.04 3.29 1.43
C ALA A 53 -4.04 2.13 2.43
N ASP A 54 -3.07 2.13 3.34
CA ASP A 54 -2.97 1.22 4.46
C ASP A 54 -3.39 1.93 5.75
N PHE A 55 -4.27 1.30 6.53
CA PHE A 55 -4.79 1.84 7.78
C PHE A 55 -4.51 0.87 8.92
N ILE A 56 -4.04 1.39 10.05
CA ILE A 56 -3.65 0.62 11.23
C ILE A 56 -4.37 1.19 12.45
N GLN A 57 -4.96 0.31 13.25
CA GLN A 57 -5.50 0.68 14.55
C GLN A 57 -4.39 0.71 15.61
N LEU A 58 -4.31 1.81 16.35
CA LEU A 58 -3.23 2.08 17.31
C LEU A 58 -3.56 1.61 18.74
N ASP A 59 -4.84 1.56 19.11
CA ASP A 59 -5.28 1.40 20.50
C ASP A 59 -5.60 -0.05 20.90
N LYS A 60 -5.69 -0.98 19.94
CA LYS A 60 -6.05 -2.38 20.20
C LYS A 60 -5.00 -3.35 19.69
N MET A 61 -4.78 -4.39 20.48
CA MET A 61 -4.16 -5.62 20.02
C MET A 61 -5.24 -6.66 19.73
N PRO A 62 -5.17 -7.39 18.61
CA PRO A 62 -4.17 -7.27 17.54
C PRO A 62 -4.39 -6.01 16.68
N ARG A 63 -3.30 -5.46 16.13
CA ARG A 63 -3.35 -4.30 15.23
C ARG A 63 -3.88 -4.76 13.89
N ASP A 64 -5.17 -4.55 13.65
CA ASP A 64 -5.75 -4.85 12.35
C ASP A 64 -5.20 -3.88 11.30
N LEU A 65 -4.65 -4.44 10.24
CA LEU A 65 -4.20 -3.72 9.06
C LEU A 65 -5.27 -3.87 7.98
N HIS A 66 -5.79 -2.74 7.51
CA HIS A 66 -6.67 -2.67 6.36
C HIS A 66 -5.97 -2.00 5.19
N THR A 67 -6.04 -2.59 4.01
CA THR A 67 -5.47 -2.03 2.79
C THR A 67 -6.57 -1.84 1.76
N ASP A 68 -6.63 -0.64 1.16
CA ASP A 68 -7.53 -0.32 0.06
C ASP A 68 -6.74 0.24 -1.13
N THR A 69 -7.22 -0.06 -2.34
CA THR A 69 -6.67 0.50 -3.57
C THR A 69 -7.63 1.56 -4.09
N LEU A 70 -7.13 2.78 -4.24
CA LEU A 70 -7.90 3.95 -4.66
C LEU A 70 -7.59 4.27 -6.11
N PHE A 71 -8.63 4.59 -6.87
CA PHE A 71 -8.54 5.08 -8.24
C PHE A 71 -8.99 6.53 -8.30
N TYR A 72 -8.31 7.34 -9.11
CA TYR A 72 -8.64 8.75 -9.22
C TYR A 72 -9.90 8.98 -10.06
N ASP A 73 -10.90 9.60 -9.45
CA ASP A 73 -12.11 10.14 -10.08
C ASP A 73 -11.88 11.64 -10.36
N ALA A 74 -11.67 11.95 -11.63
CA ALA A 74 -11.42 13.31 -12.08
C ALA A 74 -12.66 14.22 -12.05
N VAL A 75 -13.87 13.66 -12.05
CA VAL A 75 -15.11 14.46 -12.00
C VAL A 75 -15.31 15.04 -10.60
N GLU A 76 -15.04 14.22 -9.59
CA GLU A 76 -15.15 14.63 -8.19
C GLU A 76 -13.82 15.15 -7.60
N GLU A 77 -12.73 15.06 -8.35
CA GLU A 77 -11.36 15.33 -7.90
C GLU A 77 -11.00 14.53 -6.63
N THR A 78 -11.47 13.29 -6.54
CA THR A 78 -11.24 12.41 -5.40
C THR A 78 -10.71 11.06 -5.81
N TRP A 79 -9.90 10.47 -4.95
CA TRP A 79 -9.45 9.10 -5.06
C TRP A 79 -10.40 8.21 -4.28
N LYS A 80 -10.97 7.16 -4.89
CA LYS A 80 -11.95 6.28 -4.24
C LYS A 80 -11.55 4.81 -4.34
N GLY A 81 -11.67 4.11 -3.23
CA GLY A 81 -11.55 2.65 -3.13
C GLY A 81 -12.86 2.03 -2.69
N LYS A 82 -12.80 0.80 -2.17
CA LYS A 82 -13.99 0.08 -1.68
C LYS A 82 -14.57 0.71 -0.41
N THR A 83 -13.68 1.24 0.43
CA THR A 83 -13.97 1.66 1.80
C THR A 83 -13.26 2.97 2.17
N ALA A 84 -12.27 3.36 1.38
CA ALA A 84 -11.47 4.55 1.64
C ALA A 84 -11.61 5.60 0.54
N ARG A 85 -11.36 6.85 0.92
CA ARG A 85 -11.32 7.98 -0.01
C ARG A 85 -10.21 8.95 0.34
N LEU A 86 -9.54 9.47 -0.67
CA LEU A 86 -8.52 10.51 -0.55
C LEU A 86 -8.96 11.75 -1.32
N TYR A 87 -9.02 12.89 -0.65
CA TYR A 87 -9.59 14.10 -1.22
C TYR A 87 -8.96 15.35 -0.61
N LYS A 88 -9.12 16.47 -1.31
CA LYS A 88 -8.64 17.78 -0.87
C LYS A 88 -9.77 18.54 -0.16
N LYS A 89 -9.50 19.12 1.01
CA LYS A 89 -10.42 20.05 1.67
C LYS A 89 -9.67 21.29 2.12
N GLY A 90 -9.94 22.40 1.41
CA GLY A 90 -9.13 23.61 1.45
C GLY A 90 -7.74 23.33 0.86
N ARG A 91 -6.68 23.65 1.60
CA ARG A 91 -5.28 23.41 1.19
C ARG A 91 -4.69 22.09 1.70
N THR A 92 -5.51 21.20 2.26
CA THR A 92 -5.03 20.00 2.94
C THR A 92 -5.65 18.75 2.36
N TRP A 93 -4.79 17.77 2.03
CA TRP A 93 -5.18 16.43 1.66
C TRP A 93 -5.61 15.61 2.88
N ARG A 94 -6.66 14.83 2.69
CA ARG A 94 -7.23 13.97 3.73
C ARG A 94 -7.46 12.58 3.19
N ILE A 95 -7.16 11.59 4.02
CA ILE A 95 -7.55 10.20 3.80
C ILE A 95 -8.66 9.86 4.80
N GLU A 96 -9.68 9.18 4.31
CA GLU A 96 -10.76 8.62 5.10
C GLU A 96 -10.90 7.13 4.86
N ASN A 97 -11.26 6.41 5.91
CA ASN A 97 -11.81 5.06 5.85
C ASN A 97 -13.23 5.13 6.41
N GLU A 98 -14.17 4.44 5.76
CA GLU A 98 -15.60 4.42 6.08
C GLU A 98 -16.07 3.03 6.57
N MET A 99 -15.15 2.07 6.78
CA MET A 99 -15.54 0.81 7.42
C MET A 99 -16.17 1.07 8.79
N PRO A 100 -17.35 0.50 9.12
CA PRO A 100 -18.08 0.83 10.34
C PRO A 100 -17.28 0.67 11.65
N TRP A 101 -16.38 -0.30 11.71
CA TRP A 101 -15.51 -0.57 12.86
C TRP A 101 -14.11 0.08 12.75
N PHE A 102 -13.86 0.84 11.70
CA PHE A 102 -12.52 1.38 11.35
C PHE A 102 -12.61 2.79 10.73
N ALA A 103 -13.70 3.50 11.02
CA ALA A 103 -13.98 4.78 10.41
C ALA A 103 -13.03 5.85 10.97
N ALA A 104 -12.27 6.50 10.11
CA ALA A 104 -11.39 7.60 10.50
C ALA A 104 -11.21 8.60 9.38
N ARG A 105 -10.92 9.84 9.79
CA ARG A 105 -10.57 10.96 8.92
C ARG A 105 -9.26 11.56 9.39
N MET A 106 -8.27 11.58 8.51
CA MET A 106 -6.92 12.02 8.85
C MET A 106 -6.41 13.01 7.81
N LYS A 107 -5.74 14.06 8.27
CA LYS A 107 -4.92 14.90 7.38
C LYS A 107 -3.65 14.12 7.04
N ILE A 108 -3.26 14.12 5.78
CA ILE A 108 -2.01 13.48 5.35
C ILE A 108 -0.95 14.52 5.02
N LYS A 109 0.31 14.15 5.22
CA LYS A 109 1.51 14.90 4.84
C LYS A 109 2.51 13.93 4.22
N GLU A 110 3.33 14.44 3.30
CA GLU A 110 4.40 13.65 2.69
C GLU A 110 5.41 13.24 3.76
N ASP A 111 5.73 11.95 3.84
CA ASP A 111 6.62 11.36 4.84
C ASP A 111 7.11 9.96 4.41
N GLU A 112 7.97 9.92 3.38
CA GLU A 112 8.48 8.66 2.82
C GLU A 112 9.29 7.82 3.80
N LYS A 113 10.17 8.47 4.59
CA LYS A 113 11.06 7.77 5.53
C LYS A 113 10.25 7.01 6.58
N VAL A 114 9.22 7.66 7.15
CA VAL A 114 8.38 7.01 8.16
C VAL A 114 7.45 5.98 7.52
N TYR A 115 6.88 6.26 6.34
CA TYR A 115 6.09 5.28 5.60
C TYR A 115 6.88 3.98 5.41
N LYS A 116 8.04 4.03 4.75
CA LYS A 116 8.80 2.82 4.37
C LYS A 116 9.28 2.02 5.59
N SER A 117 9.68 2.69 6.67
CA SER A 117 10.15 2.02 7.89
C SER A 117 9.00 1.46 8.72
N GLN A 118 7.91 2.19 8.92
CA GLN A 118 6.82 1.74 9.79
C GLN A 118 5.86 0.79 9.09
N ILE A 119 5.52 1.02 7.81
CA ILE A 119 4.49 0.21 7.16
C ILE A 119 4.94 -1.24 6.93
N ASN A 120 6.21 -1.45 6.62
CA ASN A 120 6.77 -2.79 6.43
C ASN A 120 6.64 -3.60 7.71
N ILE A 121 7.04 -3.02 8.84
CA ILE A 121 6.94 -3.66 10.16
C ILE A 121 5.48 -4.02 10.46
N GLN A 122 4.53 -3.10 10.23
CA GLN A 122 3.12 -3.35 10.54
C GLN A 122 2.50 -4.41 9.61
N LYS A 123 2.85 -4.40 8.32
CA LYS A 123 2.46 -5.46 7.37
C LYS A 123 3.00 -6.83 7.77
N ASN A 124 4.25 -6.89 8.21
CA ASN A 124 4.88 -8.12 8.66
C ASN A 124 4.23 -8.68 9.92
N LEU A 125 4.02 -7.83 10.94
CA LEU A 125 3.37 -8.22 12.19
C LEU A 125 1.90 -8.64 11.98
N ALA A 126 1.17 -7.95 11.10
CA ALA A 126 -0.19 -8.33 10.73
C ALA A 126 -0.24 -9.71 10.05
N LEU A 127 0.71 -9.98 9.14
CA LEU A 127 0.83 -11.29 8.49
C LEU A 127 1.17 -12.39 9.49
N GLU A 128 2.14 -12.14 10.39
CA GLU A 128 2.50 -13.08 11.46
C GLU A 128 1.29 -13.45 12.31
N ARG A 129 0.51 -12.44 12.72
CA ARG A 129 -0.69 -12.64 13.52
C ARG A 129 -1.75 -13.45 12.79
N LYS A 130 -2.02 -13.14 11.52
CA LYS A 130 -2.99 -13.89 10.72
C LYS A 130 -2.61 -15.36 10.63
N GLY A 131 -1.33 -15.68 10.38
CA GLY A 131 -0.90 -17.08 10.33
C GLY A 131 -0.91 -17.79 11.69
N TYR A 132 -0.69 -17.07 12.81
CA TYR A 132 -0.96 -17.61 14.15
C TYR A 132 -2.43 -18.04 14.28
N GLU A 133 -3.36 -17.17 13.92
CA GLU A 133 -4.80 -17.43 14.03
C GLU A 133 -5.23 -18.60 13.12
N GLU A 134 -4.72 -18.65 11.89
CA GLU A 134 -4.95 -19.75 10.94
C GLU A 134 -4.41 -21.07 11.50
N TYR A 135 -3.18 -21.10 12.01
CA TYR A 135 -2.57 -22.31 12.57
C TYR A 135 -3.40 -22.89 13.72
N PHE A 136 -3.82 -22.06 14.68
CA PHE A 136 -4.59 -22.53 15.83
C PHE A 136 -6.05 -22.86 15.48
N LYS A 137 -6.60 -22.25 14.43
CA LYS A 137 -7.88 -22.67 13.87
C LYS A 137 -7.80 -24.08 13.26
N GLU A 138 -6.68 -24.42 12.63
CA GLU A 138 -6.47 -25.73 11.98
C GLU A 138 -6.08 -26.83 12.99
N LYS A 139 -5.14 -26.55 13.89
CA LYS A 139 -4.57 -27.53 14.83
C LYS A 139 -5.30 -27.62 16.17
N GLY A 140 -6.10 -26.62 16.49
CA GLY A 140 -6.66 -26.43 17.82
C GLY A 140 -5.63 -25.90 18.84
N SER A 141 -6.12 -25.32 19.93
CA SER A 141 -5.29 -24.73 21.00
C SER A 141 -4.81 -25.77 22.01
N THR A 142 -4.17 -26.84 21.53
CA THR A 142 -3.59 -27.88 22.41
C THR A 142 -2.21 -27.46 22.93
N VAL A 143 -1.76 -28.11 24.00
CA VAL A 143 -0.40 -27.91 24.56
C VAL A 143 0.66 -28.23 23.50
N GLU A 144 0.48 -29.32 22.76
CA GLU A 144 1.37 -29.74 21.68
C GLU A 144 1.45 -28.70 20.56
N ALA A 145 0.30 -28.23 20.05
CA ALA A 145 0.26 -27.22 19.01
C ALA A 145 0.92 -25.91 19.46
N THR A 146 0.73 -25.54 20.73
CA THR A 146 1.35 -24.36 21.35
C THR A 146 2.88 -24.50 21.43
N GLN A 147 3.38 -25.67 21.83
CA GLN A 147 4.81 -25.95 21.92
C GLN A 147 5.46 -25.98 20.53
N GLN A 148 4.84 -26.66 19.56
CA GLN A 148 5.32 -26.70 18.17
C GLN A 148 5.41 -25.29 17.59
N TYR A 149 4.34 -24.49 17.70
CA TYR A 149 4.33 -23.13 17.19
C TYR A 149 5.42 -22.28 17.84
N GLY A 150 5.55 -22.34 19.18
CA GLY A 150 6.57 -21.61 19.92
C GLY A 150 7.99 -22.00 19.52
N ALA A 151 8.27 -23.29 19.35
CA ALA A 151 9.58 -23.80 18.96
C ALA A 151 9.97 -23.36 17.54
N VAL A 152 9.06 -23.53 16.57
CA VAL A 152 9.31 -23.15 15.18
C VAL A 152 9.43 -21.62 15.05
N ARG A 153 8.57 -20.85 15.72
CA ARG A 153 8.64 -19.38 15.73
C ARG A 153 9.98 -18.88 16.27
N LYS A 154 10.50 -19.51 17.33
CA LYS A 154 11.81 -19.19 17.91
C LYS A 154 12.96 -19.58 16.97
N LYS A 155 12.89 -20.76 16.34
CA LYS A 155 13.91 -21.25 15.38
C LYS A 155 14.13 -20.27 14.22
N PHE A 156 13.05 -19.68 13.72
CA PHE A 156 13.10 -18.72 12.61
C PHE A 156 13.26 -17.25 13.06
N ASP A 157 13.25 -16.98 14.36
CA ASP A 157 13.30 -15.63 14.94
C ASP A 157 12.33 -14.63 14.27
N ILE A 158 11.07 -15.06 14.10
CA ILE A 158 10.08 -14.36 13.26
C ILE A 158 9.86 -12.90 13.69
N TYR A 159 9.90 -12.61 14.99
CA TYR A 159 9.73 -11.25 15.48
C TYR A 159 10.87 -10.31 15.04
N GLN A 160 12.11 -10.78 15.13
CA GLN A 160 13.26 -10.01 14.65
C GLN A 160 13.17 -9.79 13.14
N LEU A 161 12.82 -10.82 12.36
CA LEU A 161 12.64 -10.69 10.92
C LEU A 161 11.52 -9.70 10.56
N ALA A 162 10.39 -9.73 11.28
CA ALA A 162 9.25 -8.84 11.05
C ALA A 162 9.62 -7.36 11.24
N THR A 163 10.56 -7.07 12.13
CA THR A 163 10.98 -5.71 12.48
C THR A 163 12.17 -5.19 11.68
N THR A 164 12.89 -6.05 10.96
CA THR A 164 14.13 -5.70 10.26
C THR A 164 14.05 -5.81 8.74
N LEU A 165 13.24 -6.73 8.22
CA LEU A 165 13.11 -6.95 6.78
C LEU A 165 12.07 -6.03 6.14
N THR A 166 12.26 -5.74 4.84
CA THR A 166 11.15 -5.19 4.03
C THR A 166 10.01 -6.19 3.94
N HIS A 167 8.80 -5.74 3.59
CA HIS A 167 7.67 -6.65 3.50
C HIS A 167 7.88 -7.77 2.47
N ALA A 168 8.51 -7.46 1.33
CA ALA A 168 8.78 -8.46 0.29
C ALA A 168 9.78 -9.53 0.75
N GLU A 169 10.85 -9.13 1.44
CA GLU A 169 11.83 -10.07 2.01
C GLU A 169 11.21 -10.91 3.12
N PHE A 170 10.39 -10.30 3.98
CA PHE A 170 9.69 -11.01 5.05
C PHE A 170 8.74 -12.07 4.51
N LEU A 171 8.03 -11.81 3.40
CA LEU A 171 7.15 -12.82 2.78
C LEU A 171 7.89 -14.10 2.41
N VAL A 172 9.14 -14.00 1.97
CA VAL A 172 9.99 -15.14 1.61
C VAL A 172 10.35 -15.96 2.86
N GLU A 173 10.85 -15.31 3.90
CA GLU A 173 11.19 -16.00 5.15
C GLU A 173 9.96 -16.57 5.87
N TYR A 174 8.85 -15.84 5.83
CA TYR A 174 7.59 -16.28 6.41
C TYR A 174 7.02 -17.52 5.72
N ALA A 175 7.25 -17.68 4.41
CA ALA A 175 6.86 -18.89 3.69
C ALA A 175 7.63 -20.13 4.18
N LYS A 176 8.93 -20.00 4.47
CA LYS A 176 9.75 -21.08 5.04
C LYS A 176 9.27 -21.44 6.45
N PHE A 177 8.95 -20.44 7.27
CA PHE A 177 8.36 -20.64 8.59
C PHE A 177 7.05 -21.42 8.52
N LYS A 178 6.13 -21.04 7.62
CA LYS A 178 4.86 -21.78 7.43
C LYS A 178 5.07 -23.21 6.96
N ALA A 179 6.08 -23.48 6.13
CA ALA A 179 6.40 -24.84 5.72
C ALA A 179 6.87 -25.67 6.92
N ALA A 180 7.74 -25.12 7.77
CA ALA A 180 8.24 -25.79 8.97
C ALA A 180 7.17 -26.03 10.06
N LEU A 181 6.06 -25.29 10.05
CA LEU A 181 4.91 -25.56 10.93
C LEU A 181 4.06 -26.76 10.46
N ARG A 182 4.26 -27.25 9.25
CA ARG A 182 3.50 -28.36 8.66
C ARG A 182 4.25 -29.69 8.70
N GLU A 183 5.55 -29.66 8.98
CA GLU A 183 6.41 -30.80 9.29
C GLU A 183 6.14 -31.29 10.71
#